data_AF-A0A351Q2Q7-F1
#
_entry.id   AF-A0A351Q2Q7-F1
#
_cell.length_a   1.000
_cell.length_b   1.000
_cell.length_c   1.000
_cell.angle_alpha   90.00
_cell.angle_beta   90.00
_cell.angle_gamma   90.00
#
_symmetry.space_group_name_H-M   'P 1'
#
loop_
_entity.id
_entity.type
_entity.pdbx_description
1 polymer ?
#
loop_
_entity_poly.entity_id
_entity_poly.type
_entity_poly.pdbx_seq_one_letter_code
_entity_poly.pdbx_strand_id
1 'polypeptide(L)'
;MTVEPIIVFNILITLIALWVAMAVNAKFLQPALLNKKRFAIYELRDRLALLAMRGVVDEMSEEYKTLITLINGTLCSTKGFRITEFLNMHAVIYRDKAMMKHIDSILERIHNEDMPLEYKDLVAQFFRHARDIYKHKIWGLKVTLWPILVFFSGLAKIISSALIIKKGLANQLDKMKNTEHKMEENIARLVI
;
A
#
# COMPACT_ATOMS: atom_id res chain seq x y z
N MET A 1 42.42 12.50 17.65
CA MET A 1 42.01 11.53 16.60
C MET A 1 40.52 11.62 16.42
N THR A 2 40.09 12.07 15.24
CA THR A 2 38.71 12.47 14.93
C THR A 2 37.83 11.23 14.75
N VAL A 3 37.04 10.92 15.77
CA VAL A 3 36.10 9.77 15.76
C VAL A 3 34.89 10.05 14.85
N GLU A 4 34.54 11.32 14.68
CA GLU A 4 33.42 11.80 13.85
C GLU A 4 33.49 11.39 12.37
N PRO A 5 34.59 11.57 11.62
CA PRO A 5 34.67 11.16 10.21
C PRO A 5 34.54 9.64 10.01
N ILE A 6 35.04 8.84 10.97
CA ILE A 6 34.92 7.37 10.91
C ILE A 6 33.45 6.96 11.09
N ILE A 7 32.74 7.60 12.02
CA ILE A 7 31.31 7.36 12.24
C ILE A 7 30.50 7.75 11.00
N VAL A 8 30.74 8.94 10.43
CA VAL A 8 30.04 9.42 9.22
C VAL A 8 30.29 8.50 8.02
N PHE A 9 31.53 8.03 7.85
CA PHE A 9 31.89 7.11 6.77
C PHE A 9 31.21 5.74 6.91
N ASN A 10 31.14 5.20 8.12
CA ASN A 10 30.41 3.95 8.39
C ASN A 10 28.89 4.10 8.15
N ILE A 11 28.30 5.24 8.53
CA ILE A 11 26.90 5.55 8.23
C ILE A 11 26.67 5.62 6.72
N LEU A 12 27.58 6.24 5.98
CA LEU A 12 27.49 6.31 4.51
C LEU A 12 27.56 4.91 3.87
N ILE A 13 28.52 4.08 4.27
CA ILE A 13 28.68 2.71 3.76
C ILE A 13 27.43 1.88 4.05
N THR A 14 26.89 1.96 5.27
CA THR A 14 25.68 1.22 5.66
C THR A 14 24.45 1.67 4.87
N LEU A 15 24.30 2.97 4.61
CA LEU A 15 23.23 3.50 3.75
C LEU A 15 23.36 3.02 2.30
N ILE A 16 24.57 3.02 1.75
CA ILE A 16 24.83 2.52 0.39
C ILE A 16 24.54 1.02 0.32
N ALA A 17 25.00 0.23 1.29
CA ALA A 17 24.74 -1.20 1.36
C ALA A 17 23.23 -1.50 1.45
N LEU A 18 22.50 -0.74 2.28
CA LEU A 18 21.04 -0.85 2.39
C LEU A 18 20.35 -0.49 1.06
N TRP A 19 20.81 0.56 0.39
CA TRP A 19 20.28 0.97 -0.90
C TRP A 19 20.50 -0.10 -1.98
N VAL A 20 21.69 -0.69 -2.06
CA VAL A 20 21.99 -1.80 -2.98
C VAL A 20 21.11 -3.01 -2.66
N ALA A 21 20.96 -3.38 -1.39
CA ALA A 21 20.09 -4.48 -0.98
C ALA A 21 18.62 -4.23 -1.38
N MET A 22 18.12 -3.01 -1.18
CA MET A 22 16.78 -2.62 -1.63
C MET A 22 16.64 -2.67 -3.16
N ALA A 23 17.64 -2.18 -3.90
CA ALA A 23 17.65 -2.18 -5.35
C ALA A 23 17.65 -3.61 -5.92
N VAL A 24 18.46 -4.51 -5.35
CA VAL A 24 18.48 -5.94 -5.73
C VAL A 24 17.15 -6.60 -5.42
N ASN A 25 16.59 -6.37 -4.23
CA ASN A 25 15.29 -6.91 -3.85
C ASN A 25 14.18 -6.46 -4.81
N ALA A 26 14.12 -5.16 -5.12
CA ALA A 26 13.12 -4.58 -6.00
C ALA A 26 13.27 -5.04 -7.45
N LYS A 27 14.50 -5.16 -7.97
CA LYS A 27 14.76 -5.49 -9.37
C LYS A 27 14.71 -6.98 -9.69
N PHE A 28 15.09 -7.85 -8.75
CA PHE A 28 15.24 -9.28 -9.01
C PHE A 28 14.33 -10.17 -8.17
N LEU A 29 14.30 -9.96 -6.84
CA LEU A 29 13.60 -10.88 -5.94
C LEU A 29 12.07 -10.74 -6.03
N GLN A 30 11.57 -9.50 -5.98
CA GLN A 30 10.13 -9.22 -6.05
C GLN A 30 9.53 -9.68 -7.40
N PRO A 31 10.15 -9.38 -8.57
CA PRO A 31 9.64 -9.87 -9.86
C PRO A 31 9.66 -11.40 -9.97
N ALA A 32 10.68 -12.07 -9.44
CA ALA A 32 10.75 -13.54 -9.45
C ALA A 32 9.61 -14.17 -8.62
N LEU A 33 9.36 -13.64 -7.41
CA LEU A 33 8.24 -14.08 -6.57
C LEU A 33 6.88 -13.83 -7.25
N LEU A 34 6.75 -12.71 -7.96
CA LEU A 34 5.54 -12.36 -8.67
C LEU A 34 5.32 -13.23 -9.92
N ASN A 35 6.39 -13.59 -10.63
CA ASN A 35 6.34 -14.54 -11.74
C ASN A 35 5.89 -15.93 -11.28
N LYS A 36 6.40 -16.44 -10.15
CA LYS A 36 5.93 -17.72 -9.58
C LYS A 36 4.42 -17.71 -9.36
N LYS A 37 3.89 -16.62 -8.78
CA LYS A 37 2.44 -16.47 -8.56
C LYS A 37 1.67 -16.34 -9.87
N ARG A 38 2.24 -15.66 -10.87
CA ARG A 38 1.64 -15.50 -12.20
C ARG A 38 1.53 -16.84 -12.93
N PHE A 39 2.53 -17.72 -12.82
CA PHE A 39 2.47 -19.07 -13.38
C PHE A 39 1.34 -19.90 -12.74
N ALA A 40 1.14 -19.81 -11.43
CA ALA A 40 0.02 -20.48 -10.77
C ALA A 40 -1.35 -20.00 -11.28
N ILE A 41 -1.49 -18.71 -11.60
CA ILE A 41 -2.74 -18.19 -12.21
C ILE A 41 -2.90 -18.68 -13.66
N TYR A 42 -1.82 -18.79 -14.44
CA TYR A 42 -1.87 -19.39 -15.79
C TYR A 42 -2.30 -20.85 -15.74
N GLU A 43 -1.75 -21.62 -14.80
CA GLU A 43 -2.14 -23.02 -14.58
C GLU A 43 -3.64 -23.14 -14.24
N LEU A 44 -4.18 -22.26 -13.39
CA LEU A 44 -5.61 -22.26 -13.06
C LEU A 44 -6.49 -21.89 -14.25
N ARG A 45 -6.04 -20.96 -15.11
CA ARG A 45 -6.73 -20.62 -16.35
C ARG A 45 -6.85 -21.84 -17.26
N ASP A 46 -5.73 -22.56 -17.41
CA ASP A 46 -5.66 -23.70 -18.30
C ASP A 46 -6.46 -24.89 -17.72
N ARG A 47 -6.44 -25.10 -16.40
CA ARG A 47 -7.34 -26.04 -15.70
C ARG A 47 -8.81 -25.70 -15.89
N LEU A 48 -9.18 -24.42 -15.86
CA LEU A 48 -10.56 -23.98 -16.08
C LEU A 48 -11.02 -24.31 -17.50
N ALA A 49 -10.17 -24.08 -18.50
CA ALA A 49 -10.44 -24.47 -19.88
C ALA A 49 -10.60 -25.99 -20.03
N LEU A 50 -9.78 -26.78 -19.33
CA LEU A 50 -9.92 -28.24 -19.32
C LEU A 50 -11.25 -28.71 -18.68
N LEU A 51 -11.72 -28.07 -17.61
CA LEU A 51 -13.02 -28.38 -17.01
C LEU A 51 -14.18 -28.07 -17.97
N ALA A 52 -14.08 -26.95 -18.70
CA ALA A 52 -15.02 -26.59 -19.74
C ALA A 52 -15.04 -27.61 -20.89
N MET A 53 -13.88 -27.99 -21.42
CA MET A 53 -13.77 -29.01 -22.48
C MET A 53 -14.34 -30.38 -22.07
N ARG A 54 -14.29 -30.72 -20.78
CA ARG A 54 -14.85 -31.96 -20.23
C ARG A 54 -16.37 -31.88 -19.99
N GLY A 55 -16.99 -30.72 -20.21
CA GLY A 55 -18.41 -30.49 -19.94
C GLY A 55 -18.76 -30.38 -18.45
N VAL A 56 -17.75 -30.24 -17.57
CA VAL A 56 -17.96 -30.06 -16.11
C VAL A 56 -18.52 -28.66 -15.82
N VAL A 57 -18.17 -27.69 -16.65
CA VAL A 57 -18.66 -26.31 -16.60
C VAL A 57 -19.03 -25.90 -18.02
N ASP A 58 -20.19 -25.26 -18.18
CA ASP A 58 -20.58 -24.72 -19.49
C ASP A 58 -19.76 -23.46 -19.82
N GLU A 59 -19.12 -23.41 -20.99
CA GLU A 59 -18.38 -22.24 -21.48
C GLU A 59 -19.28 -21.01 -21.67
N MET A 60 -20.57 -21.23 -21.96
CA MET A 60 -21.55 -20.17 -22.13
C MET A 60 -22.10 -19.66 -20.80
N SER A 61 -21.82 -20.36 -19.70
CA SER A 61 -22.26 -19.96 -18.36
C SER A 61 -21.65 -18.64 -17.94
N GLU A 62 -22.43 -17.84 -17.23
CA GLU A 62 -21.97 -16.56 -16.68
C GLU A 62 -20.88 -16.77 -15.62
N GLU A 63 -20.88 -17.91 -14.93
CA GLU A 63 -19.87 -18.29 -13.96
C GLU A 63 -18.50 -18.49 -14.61
N TYR A 64 -18.46 -19.23 -15.73
CA TYR A 64 -17.23 -19.43 -16.50
C TYR A 64 -16.69 -18.09 -17.02
N LYS A 65 -17.55 -17.27 -17.65
CA LYS A 65 -17.18 -15.94 -18.17
C LYS A 65 -16.68 -15.01 -17.07
N THR A 66 -17.30 -15.03 -15.90
CA THR A 66 -16.89 -14.21 -14.76
C THR A 66 -15.52 -14.66 -14.25
N LEU A 67 -15.32 -15.96 -14.05
CA LEU A 67 -14.07 -16.49 -13.52
C LEU A 67 -12.90 -16.29 -14.49
N ILE A 68 -13.11 -16.52 -15.79
CA ILE A 68 -12.06 -16.26 -16.80
C ILE A 68 -11.73 -14.77 -16.89
N THR A 69 -12.72 -13.87 -16.75
CA THR A 69 -12.51 -12.42 -16.69
C THR A 69 -11.68 -12.04 -15.47
N LEU A 70 -11.98 -12.60 -14.30
CA LEU A 70 -11.24 -12.38 -13.05
C LEU A 70 -9.80 -12.89 -13.13
N ILE A 71 -9.58 -14.08 -13.70
CA ILE A 71 -8.26 -14.66 -13.94
C ILE A 71 -7.45 -13.78 -14.89
N ASN A 72 -8.03 -13.39 -16.02
CA ASN A 72 -7.37 -12.54 -17.01
C ASN A 72 -7.08 -11.14 -16.47
N GLY A 73 -8.00 -10.56 -15.71
CA GLY A 73 -7.79 -9.29 -15.02
C GLY A 73 -6.63 -9.37 -14.01
N THR A 74 -6.57 -10.46 -13.25
CA THR A 74 -5.48 -10.70 -12.29
C THR A 74 -4.14 -10.85 -13.01
N LEU A 75 -4.08 -11.60 -14.12
CA LEU A 75 -2.89 -11.74 -14.95
C LEU A 75 -2.46 -10.40 -15.57
N CYS A 76 -3.40 -9.61 -16.08
CA CYS A 76 -3.12 -8.29 -16.64
C CYS A 76 -2.50 -7.37 -15.58
N SER A 77 -3.10 -7.33 -14.39
CA SER A 77 -2.61 -6.60 -13.22
C SER A 77 -1.18 -7.00 -12.83
N THR A 78 -0.74 -8.23 -13.12
CA THR A 78 0.64 -8.69 -12.80
C THR A 78 1.71 -8.28 -13.82
N LYS A 79 1.35 -7.83 -15.03
CA LYS A 79 2.33 -7.55 -16.10
C LYS A 79 3.11 -6.24 -15.92
N GLY A 80 2.63 -5.31 -15.10
CA GLY A 80 3.35 -4.08 -14.77
C GLY A 80 3.00 -3.62 -13.36
N PHE A 81 3.99 -3.20 -12.58
CA PHE A 81 3.73 -2.53 -11.30
C PHE A 81 3.17 -1.12 -11.58
N ARG A 82 1.89 -1.04 -11.91
CA ARG A 82 1.14 0.20 -11.98
C ARG A 82 0.05 0.13 -10.93
N ILE A 83 0.30 0.80 -9.81
CA ILE A 83 -0.68 1.00 -8.73
C ILE A 83 -2.01 1.52 -9.29
N THR A 84 -1.94 2.33 -10.35
CA THR A 84 -3.10 2.83 -11.10
C THR A 84 -3.89 1.72 -11.78
N GLU A 85 -3.26 0.74 -12.43
CA GLU A 85 -3.94 -0.40 -13.06
C GLU A 85 -4.59 -1.31 -12.01
N PHE A 86 -3.91 -1.49 -10.88
CA PHE A 86 -4.45 -2.22 -9.74
C PHE A 86 -5.68 -1.54 -9.11
N LEU A 87 -5.59 -0.23 -8.84
CA LEU A 87 -6.69 0.55 -8.28
C LEU A 87 -7.85 0.67 -9.29
N ASN A 88 -7.55 0.81 -10.58
CA ASN A 88 -8.55 0.86 -11.63
C ASN A 88 -9.30 -0.48 -11.75
N MET A 89 -8.59 -1.61 -11.69
CA MET A 89 -9.22 -2.93 -11.65
C MET A 89 -10.18 -3.06 -10.45
N HIS A 90 -9.76 -2.63 -9.26
CA HIS A 90 -10.62 -2.65 -8.08
C HIS A 90 -11.81 -1.70 -8.20
N ALA A 91 -11.60 -0.50 -8.75
CA ALA A 91 -12.65 0.48 -8.97
C ALA A 91 -13.67 -0.02 -9.99
N VAL A 92 -13.23 -0.71 -11.05
CA VAL A 92 -14.12 -1.34 -12.04
C VAL A 92 -14.93 -2.46 -11.39
N ILE A 93 -14.29 -3.38 -10.67
CA ILE A 93 -14.98 -4.48 -9.97
C ILE A 93 -16.00 -3.94 -8.95
N TYR A 94 -15.65 -2.90 -8.20
CA TYR A 94 -16.52 -2.35 -7.17
C TYR A 94 -17.65 -1.45 -7.73
N ARG A 95 -17.41 -0.75 -8.84
CA ARG A 95 -18.44 0.06 -9.51
C ARG A 95 -19.42 -0.79 -10.29
N ASP A 96 -18.98 -1.92 -10.82
CA ASP A 96 -19.83 -2.86 -11.53
C ASP A 96 -20.63 -3.72 -10.55
N LYS A 97 -21.80 -3.20 -10.17
CA LYS A 97 -22.73 -3.90 -9.27
C LYS A 97 -23.21 -5.24 -9.84
N ALA A 98 -23.26 -5.39 -11.17
CA ALA A 98 -23.64 -6.66 -11.79
C ALA A 98 -22.54 -7.69 -11.56
N MET A 99 -21.29 -7.35 -11.87
CA MET A 99 -20.13 -8.20 -11.63
C MET A 99 -20.00 -8.61 -10.15
N MET A 100 -20.24 -7.68 -9.22
CA MET A 100 -20.22 -8.00 -7.78
C MET A 100 -21.33 -8.99 -7.39
N LYS A 101 -22.55 -8.80 -7.90
CA LYS A 101 -23.68 -9.72 -7.68
C LYS A 101 -23.39 -11.11 -8.27
N HIS A 102 -22.69 -11.20 -9.40
CA HIS A 102 -22.26 -12.48 -9.97
C HIS A 102 -21.19 -13.17 -9.12
N ILE A 103 -20.23 -12.42 -8.56
CA ILE A 103 -19.25 -12.97 -7.62
C ILE A 103 -19.93 -13.51 -6.37
N ASP A 104 -20.87 -12.76 -5.80
CA ASP A 104 -21.63 -13.19 -4.62
C ASP A 104 -22.47 -14.44 -4.93
N SER A 105 -23.11 -14.51 -6.10
CA SER A 105 -23.84 -15.69 -6.57
C SER A 105 -22.92 -16.91 -6.73
N ILE A 106 -21.72 -16.74 -7.30
CA ILE A 106 -20.73 -17.83 -7.41
C ILE A 106 -20.31 -18.32 -6.02
N LEU A 107 -20.07 -17.40 -5.08
CA LEU A 107 -19.72 -17.76 -3.70
C LEU A 107 -20.86 -18.50 -2.98
N GLU A 108 -22.10 -18.06 -3.17
CA GLU A 108 -23.29 -18.68 -2.61
C GLU A 108 -23.51 -20.08 -3.20
N ARG A 109 -23.38 -20.26 -4.52
CA ARG A 109 -23.47 -21.59 -5.18
C ARG A 109 -22.33 -22.54 -4.78
N ILE A 110 -21.14 -22.01 -4.50
CA ILE A 110 -20.03 -22.81 -3.96
C ILE A 110 -20.34 -23.27 -2.53
N HIS A 111 -20.97 -22.41 -1.72
CA HIS A 111 -21.35 -22.71 -0.34
C HIS A 111 -22.50 -23.72 -0.24
N ASN A 112 -23.50 -23.61 -1.12
CA ASN A 112 -24.69 -24.46 -1.14
C ASN A 112 -24.49 -25.81 -1.88
N GLU A 113 -23.24 -26.13 -2.18
CA GLU A 113 -22.80 -27.36 -2.83
C GLU A 113 -23.25 -27.68 -4.27
N ASP A 114 -24.03 -26.85 -4.94
CA ASP A 114 -24.57 -27.03 -6.31
C ASP A 114 -23.55 -27.18 -7.46
N MET A 115 -22.26 -27.19 -7.15
CA MET A 115 -21.16 -27.17 -8.13
C MET A 115 -20.25 -28.40 -8.00
N PRO A 116 -19.70 -28.91 -9.11
CA PRO A 116 -18.71 -29.99 -9.10
C PRO A 116 -17.53 -29.66 -8.19
N LEU A 117 -17.05 -30.66 -7.44
CA LEU A 117 -15.97 -30.49 -6.46
C LEU A 117 -14.69 -29.92 -7.12
N GLU A 118 -14.41 -30.33 -8.36
CA GLU A 118 -13.26 -29.87 -9.15
C GLU A 118 -13.33 -28.35 -9.44
N TYR A 119 -14.53 -27.83 -9.70
CA TYR A 119 -14.73 -26.40 -9.93
C TYR A 119 -14.57 -25.60 -8.63
N LYS A 120 -15.15 -26.08 -7.53
CA LYS A 120 -15.01 -25.45 -6.20
C LYS A 120 -13.54 -25.32 -5.79
N ASP A 121 -12.76 -26.39 -5.96
CA ASP A 121 -11.33 -26.40 -5.68
C ASP A 121 -10.59 -25.36 -6.54
N LEU A 122 -10.88 -25.29 -7.84
CA LEU A 122 -10.28 -24.32 -8.74
C LEU A 122 -10.58 -22.87 -8.32
N VAL A 123 -11.84 -22.57 -8.00
CA VAL A 123 -12.24 -21.23 -7.57
C VAL A 123 -11.57 -20.85 -6.24
N ALA A 124 -11.51 -21.78 -5.29
CA ALA A 124 -10.83 -21.55 -4.01
C ALA A 124 -9.32 -21.30 -4.20
N GLN A 125 -8.65 -22.05 -5.08
CA GLN A 125 -7.25 -21.84 -5.42
C GLN A 125 -7.04 -20.50 -6.11
N PHE A 126 -7.92 -20.12 -7.04
CA PHE A 126 -7.88 -18.80 -7.69
C PHE A 126 -7.93 -17.68 -6.66
N PHE A 127 -8.93 -17.64 -5.79
CA PHE A 127 -9.05 -16.57 -4.79
C PHE A 127 -7.87 -16.54 -3.82
N ARG A 128 -7.31 -17.70 -3.45
CA ARG A 128 -6.10 -17.77 -2.62
C ARG A 128 -4.89 -17.13 -3.31
N HIS A 129 -4.61 -17.53 -4.55
CA HIS A 129 -3.48 -16.98 -5.31
C HIS A 129 -3.68 -15.50 -5.64
N ALA A 130 -4.89 -15.11 -6.01
CA ALA A 130 -5.25 -13.71 -6.22
C ALA A 130 -4.98 -12.91 -4.94
N ARG A 131 -5.49 -13.34 -3.77
CA ARG A 131 -5.24 -12.69 -2.47
C ARG A 131 -3.76 -12.53 -2.16
N ASP A 132 -2.94 -13.53 -2.46
CA ASP A 132 -1.49 -13.46 -2.23
C ASP A 132 -0.77 -12.50 -3.19
N ILE A 133 -1.26 -12.33 -4.41
CA ILE A 133 -0.82 -11.29 -5.34
C ILE A 133 -1.24 -9.92 -4.80
N TYR A 134 -2.49 -9.77 -4.34
CA TYR A 134 -3.01 -8.54 -3.74
C TYR A 134 -2.19 -8.10 -2.52
N LYS A 135 -1.97 -9.00 -1.55
CA LYS A 135 -1.17 -8.73 -0.35
C LYS A 135 0.23 -8.26 -0.69
N HIS A 136 0.86 -8.92 -1.65
CA HIS A 136 2.21 -8.58 -2.10
C HIS A 136 2.27 -7.18 -2.72
N LYS A 137 1.27 -6.81 -3.53
CA LYS A 137 1.17 -5.47 -4.12
C LYS A 137 0.88 -4.39 -3.08
N ILE A 138 -0.04 -4.65 -2.14
CA ILE A 138 -0.36 -3.73 -1.05
C ILE A 138 0.86 -3.52 -0.14
N TRP A 139 1.65 -4.56 0.10
CA TRP A 139 2.88 -4.44 0.87
C TRP A 139 3.88 -3.49 0.18
N GLY A 140 4.09 -3.63 -1.12
CA GLY A 140 4.92 -2.69 -1.89
C GLY A 140 4.41 -1.25 -1.78
N LEU A 141 3.10 -1.04 -1.87
CA LEU A 141 2.49 0.29 -1.68
C LEU A 141 2.75 0.84 -0.28
N LYS A 142 2.57 0.03 0.77
CA LYS A 142 2.81 0.43 2.16
C LYS A 142 4.26 0.80 2.38
N VAL A 143 5.21 -0.01 1.90
CA VAL A 143 6.65 0.26 2.06
C VAL A 143 7.05 1.56 1.34
N THR A 144 6.46 1.87 0.19
CA THR A 144 6.74 3.11 -0.55
C THR A 144 6.09 4.34 0.07
N LEU A 145 4.84 4.23 0.55
CA LEU A 145 4.09 5.37 1.10
C LEU A 145 4.44 5.68 2.56
N TRP A 146 4.80 4.67 3.35
CA TRP A 146 5.07 4.85 4.78
C TRP A 146 6.20 5.87 5.07
N PRO A 147 7.36 5.84 4.40
CA PRO A 147 8.41 6.83 4.61
C PRO A 147 7.94 8.24 4.28
N ILE A 148 7.15 8.39 3.21
CA ILE A 148 6.59 9.67 2.77
C ILE A 148 5.63 10.21 3.83
N LEU A 149 4.71 9.36 4.31
CA LEU A 149 3.76 9.72 5.37
C LEU A 149 4.47 10.10 6.67
N VAL A 150 5.49 9.33 7.07
CA VAL A 150 6.30 9.63 8.26
C VAL A 150 7.03 10.96 8.08
N PHE A 151 7.64 11.20 6.92
CA PHE A 151 8.35 12.45 6.62
C PHE A 151 7.44 13.67 6.71
N PHE A 152 6.28 13.66 6.05
CA PHE A 152 5.31 14.76 6.12
C PHE A 152 4.73 14.94 7.52
N SER A 153 4.45 13.85 8.25
CA SER A 153 3.98 13.93 9.63
C SER A 153 5.04 14.52 10.58
N GLY A 154 6.32 14.21 10.34
CA GLY A 154 7.46 14.77 11.07
C GLY A 154 7.61 16.26 10.81
N LEU A 155 7.58 16.69 9.54
CA LEU A 155 7.60 18.11 9.16
C LEU A 155 6.44 18.89 9.78
N ALA A 156 5.23 18.34 9.75
CA ALA A 156 4.06 18.98 10.35
C ALA A 156 4.23 19.21 11.86
N LYS A 157 4.83 18.25 12.58
CA LYS A 157 5.15 18.39 14.01
C LYS A 157 6.24 19.44 14.25
N ILE A 158 7.29 19.48 13.44
CA ILE A 158 8.36 20.49 13.58
C ILE A 158 7.79 21.90 13.38
N ILE A 159 6.95 22.09 12.34
CA ILE A 159 6.31 23.38 12.05
C ILE A 159 5.37 23.80 13.19
N SER A 160 4.55 22.88 13.71
CA SER A 160 3.64 23.19 14.80
C SER A 160 4.39 23.53 16.09
N SER A 161 5.45 22.80 16.42
CA SER A 161 6.33 23.12 17.55
C SER A 161 7.03 24.47 17.38
N ALA A 162 7.52 24.79 16.19
CA ALA A 162 8.14 26.09 15.91
C ALA A 162 7.15 27.27 16.08
N LEU A 163 5.89 27.08 15.66
CA LEU A 163 4.83 28.08 15.86
C LEU A 163 4.49 28.28 17.35
N ILE A 164 4.47 27.22 18.14
CA ILE A 164 4.24 27.30 19.60
C ILE A 164 5.39 28.04 20.28
N ILE A 165 6.64 27.69 19.95
CA ILE A 165 7.83 28.34 20.50
C ILE A 165 7.84 29.83 20.14
N LYS A 166 7.54 30.19 18.89
CA LYS A 166 7.44 31.59 18.45
C LYS A 166 6.38 32.37 19.23
N LYS A 167 5.20 31.79 19.46
CA LYS A 167 4.14 32.41 20.29
C LYS A 167 4.57 32.57 21.74
N GLY A 168 5.28 31.57 22.29
CA GLY A 168 5.83 31.63 23.65
C GLY A 168 6.85 32.75 23.82
N LEU A 169 7.76 32.91 22.85
CA LEU A 169 8.75 33.99 22.81
C LEU A 169 8.10 35.37 22.68
N ALA A 170 7.08 35.52 21.82
CA ALA A 170 6.35 36.77 21.67
C ALA A 170 5.67 37.19 22.99
N ASN A 171 5.03 36.25 23.69
CA ASN A 171 4.43 36.52 25.00
C ASN A 171 5.45 36.89 26.08
N GLN A 172 6.66 36.32 26.04
CA GLN A 172 7.72 36.71 26.98
C GLN A 172 8.24 38.12 26.68
N LEU A 173 8.41 38.47 25.40
CA LEU A 173 8.82 39.80 24.97
C LEU A 173 7.82 40.87 25.45
N ASP A 174 6.52 40.62 25.29
CA ASP A 174 5.47 41.55 25.73
C ASP A 174 5.45 41.71 27.26
N LYS A 175 5.69 40.62 28.01
CA LYS A 175 5.83 40.69 29.47
C LYS A 175 7.04 41.52 29.90
N MET A 176 8.18 41.36 29.23
CA MET A 176 9.37 42.16 29.53
C MET A 176 9.10 43.65 29.29
N LYS A 177 8.55 44.02 28.13
CA LYS A 177 8.18 45.42 27.84
C LYS A 177 7.20 46.01 28.85
N ASN A 178 6.19 45.25 29.26
CA ASN A 178 5.23 45.71 30.27
C ASN A 178 5.88 45.87 31.66
N THR A 179 6.84 45.01 32.00
CA THR A 179 7.59 45.10 33.26
C THR A 179 8.53 46.29 33.27
N GLU A 180 9.22 46.52 32.15
CA GLU A 180 10.09 47.67 31.93
C GLU A 180 9.31 48.98 32.04
N HIS A 181 8.15 49.07 31.37
CA HIS A 181 7.30 50.26 31.47
C HIS A 181 6.80 50.54 32.89
N LYS A 182 6.46 49.49 33.65
CA LYS A 182 6.09 49.62 35.08
C LYS A 182 7.27 50.03 35.97
N MET A 183 8.48 49.59 35.64
CA MET A 183 9.68 50.04 36.35
C MET A 183 9.97 51.50 36.08
N GLU A 184 9.86 51.95 34.82
CA GLU A 184 9.99 53.37 34.46
C GLU A 184 8.94 54.23 35.17
N GLU A 185 7.68 53.79 35.22
CA GLU A 185 6.61 54.51 35.91
C GLU A 185 6.86 54.60 37.43
N ASN A 186 7.36 53.52 38.04
CA ASN A 186 7.72 53.52 39.47
C ASN A 186 8.93 54.39 39.78
N ILE A 187 9.95 54.41 38.90
CA ILE A 187 11.12 55.29 39.04
C ILE A 187 10.68 56.75 38.93
N ALA A 188 9.82 57.09 37.98
CA ALA A 188 9.28 58.45 37.83
C ALA A 188 8.50 58.91 39.07
N ARG A 189 7.76 58.00 39.73
CA ARG A 189 7.05 58.29 40.99
C ARG A 189 7.96 58.46 42.21
N LEU A 190 9.17 57.93 42.20
CA LEU A 190 10.13 58.03 43.31
C LEU A 190 11.04 59.26 43.22
N VAL A 191 11.07 59.94 42.07
CA VAL A 191 11.90 61.13 41.81
C VAL A 191 11.13 62.44 42.06
N ILE A 192 9.82 62.37 42.32
CA ILE A 192 8.95 63.48 42.78
C ILE A 192 8.85 63.41 44.30
#